data_AF-A0A139WX41-F1
#
_entry.id   AF-A0A139WX41-F1
#
_cell.length_a   1.000
_cell.length_b   1.000
_cell.length_c   1.000
_cell.angle_alpha   90.00
_cell.angle_beta   90.00
_cell.angle_gamma   90.00
#
_symmetry.space_group_name_H-M   'P 1'
#
loop_
_entity.id
_entity.type
_entity.pdbx_description
1 polymer ?
#
loop_
_entity_poly.entity_id
_entity_poly.type
_entity_poly.pdbx_seq_one_letter_code
_entity_poly.pdbx_strand_id
1 'polypeptide(L)'
;MHLLQVQVPNFRVLKNVDITFEKEFIPRIFPLGSQNGGGKSTLLQLIFLLLHCSVDSERKSYLRNMLQGFRISQNSDSRVLANIDILHDDKNVSLNFFSYKDSYIQDLLKFKIDGSNNNFTFSTATKL
;
A
#
# COMPACT_ATOMS: atom_id res chain seq x y z
N MET A 1 17.39 -0.48 -3.28
CA MET A 1 16.02 0.11 -3.33
C MET A 1 16.05 1.45 -2.62
N HIS A 2 15.48 2.51 -3.21
CA HIS A 2 15.28 3.81 -2.56
C HIS A 2 13.80 4.17 -2.56
N LEU A 3 13.29 4.65 -1.44
CA LEU A 3 11.94 5.22 -1.36
C LEU A 3 11.95 6.58 -2.04
N LEU A 4 10.98 6.86 -2.91
CA LEU A 4 10.86 8.11 -3.67
C LEU A 4 9.66 8.92 -3.22
N GLN A 5 8.52 8.28 -3.03
CA GLN A 5 7.31 8.94 -2.59
C GLN A 5 6.43 7.98 -1.80
N VAL A 6 5.76 8.50 -0.78
CA VAL A 6 4.71 7.78 -0.05
C VAL A 6 3.47 8.65 0.03
N GLN A 7 2.38 8.13 -0.50
CA GLN A 7 1.06 8.74 -0.42
C GLN A 7 0.12 7.86 0.40
N VAL A 8 -0.54 8.44 1.41
CA VAL A 8 -1.58 7.80 2.21
C VAL A 8 -2.80 8.70 2.23
N PRO A 9 -3.82 8.43 1.38
CA PRO A 9 -4.99 9.30 1.28
C PRO A 9 -5.75 9.39 2.61
N ASN A 10 -6.04 8.24 3.21
CA ASN A 10 -6.78 8.18 4.46
C ASN A 10 -6.60 6.82 5.15
N PHE A 11 -5.84 6.80 6.25
CA PHE A 11 -5.66 5.61 7.08
C PHE A 11 -5.47 6.00 8.55
N ARG A 12 -6.40 5.59 9.42
CA ARG A 12 -6.43 5.98 10.84
C ARG A 12 -6.33 7.52 10.98
N VAL A 13 -5.31 8.03 11.67
CA VAL A 13 -5.02 9.46 11.85
C VAL A 13 -4.29 10.09 10.65
N LEU A 14 -3.75 9.28 9.73
CA LEU A 14 -3.09 9.77 8.52
C LEU A 14 -4.15 10.23 7.52
N LYS A 15 -4.14 11.52 7.17
CA LYS A 15 -5.05 12.13 6.20
C LYS A 15 -4.22 12.92 5.19
N ASN A 16 -4.40 12.60 3.91
CA ASN A 16 -3.73 13.25 2.78
C ASN A 16 -2.21 13.39 2.99
N VAL A 17 -1.57 12.33 3.48
CA VAL A 17 -0.11 12.31 3.62
C VAL A 17 0.48 12.13 2.23
N ASP A 18 1.38 13.03 1.84
CA ASP A 18 2.20 12.93 0.64
C ASP A 18 3.61 13.39 0.99
N ILE A 19 4.58 12.47 0.94
CA ILE A 19 5.96 12.72 1.31
C ILE A 19 6.86 12.25 0.18
N THR A 20 7.64 13.19 -0.36
CA THR A 20 8.68 12.93 -1.35
C THR A 20 10.05 12.84 -0.69
N PHE A 21 10.84 11.86 -1.12
CA PHE A 21 12.19 11.59 -0.65
C PHE A 21 13.19 11.92 -1.76
N GLU A 22 13.74 13.12 -1.71
CA GLU A 22 14.74 13.60 -2.67
C GLU A 22 16.03 12.76 -2.62
N LYS A 23 16.51 12.34 -3.81
CA LYS A 23 17.71 11.50 -3.95
C LYS A 23 19.01 12.24 -3.67
N GLU A 24 18.98 13.57 -3.79
CA GLU A 24 20.16 14.45 -3.82
C GLU A 24 20.63 14.90 -2.43
N PHE A 25 19.84 14.69 -1.37
CA PHE A 25 20.25 15.06 -0.02
C PHE A 25 21.32 14.14 0.55
N ILE A 26 22.38 14.73 1.11
CA ILE A 26 23.46 14.02 1.81
C ILE A 26 23.68 14.70 3.18
N PRO A 27 23.51 13.99 4.31
CA PRO A 27 23.06 12.60 4.42
C PRO A 27 21.58 12.43 4.04
N ARG A 28 21.20 11.23 3.60
CA ARG A 28 19.81 10.87 3.26
C ARG A 28 18.96 10.63 4.52
N ILE A 29 18.83 11.66 5.36
CA ILE A 29 18.04 11.65 6.59
C ILE A 29 16.83 12.56 6.38
N PHE A 30 15.62 12.00 6.53
CA PHE A 30 14.38 12.74 6.41
C PHE A 30 13.70 12.84 7.78
N PRO A 31 13.71 14.02 8.42
CA PRO A 31 13.03 14.21 9.70
C PRO A 31 11.51 14.23 9.50
N LEU A 32 10.79 13.44 10.30
CA LEU A 32 9.32 13.44 10.34
C LEU A 32 8.84 14.20 11.58
N GLY A 33 8.46 15.47 11.39
CA GLY A 33 7.95 16.34 12.45
C GLY A 33 6.42 16.39 12.50
N SER A 34 5.84 16.11 13.66
CA SER A 34 4.42 16.38 13.95
C SER A 34 4.16 16.34 15.46
N GLN A 35 2.99 16.81 15.90
CA GLN A 35 2.56 16.68 17.29
C GLN A 35 2.44 15.20 17.73
N ASN A 36 2.46 14.96 19.04
CA ASN A 36 2.18 13.64 19.58
C ASN A 36 0.76 13.21 19.20
N GLY A 37 0.60 11.94 18.82
CA GLY A 37 -0.65 11.44 18.23
C GLY A 37 -0.81 11.75 16.73
N GLY A 38 0.03 12.59 16.12
CA GLY A 38 -0.02 12.94 14.69
C GLY A 38 0.39 11.82 13.72
N GLY A 39 0.46 10.57 14.17
CA GLY A 39 0.61 9.40 13.28
C GLY A 39 2.02 9.05 12.81
N LYS A 40 3.10 9.67 13.34
CA LYS A 40 4.49 9.40 12.92
C LYS A 40 4.84 7.91 12.94
N SER A 41 4.64 7.26 14.09
CA SER A 41 4.91 5.83 14.25
C SER A 41 3.99 4.98 13.37
N THR A 42 2.72 5.38 13.23
CA THR A 42 1.75 4.69 12.36
C THR A 42 2.18 4.72 10.90
N LEU A 43 2.70 5.86 10.41
CA LEU A 43 3.19 6.00 9.04
C LEU A 43 4.40 5.11 8.79
N LEU A 44 5.40 5.16 9.68
CA LEU A 44 6.60 4.31 9.56
C LEU A 44 6.24 2.82 9.61
N GLN A 45 5.36 2.43 10.54
CA GLN A 45 4.86 1.05 10.62
C GLN A 45 4.11 0.64 9.37
N LEU A 46 3.25 1.50 8.81
CA LEU A 46 2.50 1.21 7.59
C LEU A 46 3.44 1.00 6.41
N ILE A 47 4.39 1.92 6.18
CA ILE A 47 5.37 1.80 5.09
C ILE A 47 6.15 0.49 5.22
N PHE A 48 6.64 0.17 6.42
CA PHE A 48 7.38 -1.07 6.68
C PHE A 48 6.52 -2.31 6.37
N LEU A 49 5.31 -2.38 6.91
CA LEU A 49 4.42 -3.53 6.70
C LEU A 49 4.07 -3.73 5.23
N LEU A 50 3.81 -2.64 4.49
CA LEU A 50 3.46 -2.72 3.07
C LEU A 50 4.65 -3.15 2.21
N LEU A 51 5.86 -2.68 2.50
CA LEU A 51 7.04 -3.03 1.71
C LEU A 51 7.66 -4.37 2.10
N HIS A 52 7.60 -4.78 3.37
CA HIS A 52 8.31 -5.97 3.86
C HIS A 52 7.40 -7.14 4.26
N CYS A 53 6.18 -6.90 4.73
CA CYS A 53 5.32 -7.96 5.26
C CYS A 53 4.20 -8.37 4.30
N SER A 54 3.87 -7.56 3.30
CA SER A 54 2.80 -7.86 2.34
C SER A 54 3.11 -9.07 1.45
N VAL A 55 4.40 -9.30 1.18
CA VAL A 55 4.92 -10.36 0.32
C VAL A 55 5.29 -11.65 1.07
N ASP A 56 5.33 -11.63 2.40
CA ASP A 56 5.71 -12.76 3.24
C ASP A 56 4.47 -13.41 3.88
N SER A 57 4.20 -14.68 3.55
CA SER A 57 3.03 -15.42 4.03
C SER A 57 2.96 -15.56 5.54
N GLU A 58 4.10 -15.71 6.23
CA GLU A 58 4.13 -15.89 7.68
C GLU A 58 3.84 -14.56 8.40
N ARG A 59 4.15 -13.44 7.76
CA ARG A 59 3.99 -12.09 8.32
C ARG A 59 2.66 -11.42 7.98
N LYS A 60 1.79 -12.09 7.22
CA LYS A 60 0.46 -11.57 6.85
C LYS A 60 -0.44 -11.26 8.06
N SER A 61 -0.24 -11.95 9.17
CA SER A 61 -0.96 -11.70 10.43
C SER A 61 -0.76 -10.26 10.94
N TYR A 62 0.46 -9.72 10.82
CA TYR A 62 0.78 -8.34 11.23
C TYR A 62 0.06 -7.31 10.35
N LEU A 63 0.03 -7.54 9.03
CA LEU A 63 -0.71 -6.71 8.10
C LEU A 63 -2.21 -6.76 8.41
N ARG A 64 -2.78 -7.94 8.66
CA ARG A 64 -4.19 -8.08 9.04
C ARG A 64 -4.54 -7.28 10.29
N ASN A 65 -3.68 -7.35 11.32
CA ASN A 65 -3.87 -6.58 12.55
C ASN A 65 -3.79 -5.06 12.30
N MET A 66 -2.84 -4.62 11.47
CA MET A 66 -2.71 -3.20 11.09
C MET A 66 -3.96 -2.70 10.34
N LEU A 67 -4.51 -3.52 9.45
CA LEU A 67 -5.69 -3.17 8.65
C LEU A 67 -7.01 -3.32 9.39
N GLN A 68 -7.01 -3.71 10.66
CA GLN A 68 -8.24 -3.80 11.44
C GLN A 68 -9.00 -2.47 11.44
N GLY A 69 -10.28 -2.52 11.07
CA GLY A 69 -11.15 -1.34 10.97
C GLY A 69 -10.99 -0.53 9.67
N PHE A 70 -10.05 -0.89 8.79
CA PHE A 70 -10.00 -0.32 7.44
C PHE A 70 -11.14 -0.90 6.60
N ARG A 71 -12.14 -0.06 6.31
CA ARG A 71 -13.36 -0.45 5.57
C ARG A 71 -13.49 0.34 4.28
N ILE A 72 -14.03 -0.29 3.26
CA ILE A 72 -14.42 0.37 2.02
C ILE A 72 -15.73 1.10 2.27
N SER A 73 -15.89 2.30 1.69
CA SER A 73 -17.15 3.05 1.82
C SER A 73 -18.29 2.30 1.13
N GLN A 74 -19.53 2.52 1.60
CA GLN A 74 -20.70 1.85 1.01
C GLN A 74 -20.85 2.16 -0.48
N ASN A 75 -20.48 3.37 -0.90
CA ASN A 75 -20.63 3.88 -2.27
C ASN A 75 -19.39 3.66 -3.16
N SER A 76 -18.40 2.88 -2.73
CA SER A 76 -17.23 2.54 -3.54
C SER A 76 -16.99 1.04 -3.56
N ASP A 77 -16.43 0.53 -4.64
CA ASP A 77 -16.02 -0.88 -4.73
C ASP A 77 -14.58 -1.10 -4.30
N SER A 78 -13.81 -0.01 -4.17
CA SER A 78 -12.42 -0.05 -3.78
C SER A 78 -12.03 1.08 -2.85
N ARG A 79 -10.90 0.92 -2.18
CA ARG A 79 -10.29 1.96 -1.36
C ARG A 79 -8.78 1.84 -1.44
N VAL A 80 -8.12 2.92 -1.83
CA VAL A 80 -6.65 3.01 -1.79
C VAL A 80 -6.20 3.12 -0.35
N LEU A 81 -5.22 2.30 0.02
CA LEU A 81 -4.54 2.34 1.30
C LEU A 81 -3.30 3.24 1.23
N ALA A 82 -2.43 2.99 0.25
CA ALA A 82 -1.23 3.78 0.02
C ALA A 82 -0.72 3.60 -1.41
N ASN A 83 -0.07 4.62 -1.95
CA ASN A 83 0.78 4.50 -3.14
C ASN A 83 2.22 4.77 -2.71
N ILE A 84 3.14 3.93 -3.17
CA ILE A 84 4.55 4.04 -2.80
C ILE A 84 5.39 3.94 -4.08
N ASP A 85 6.15 4.98 -4.36
CA ASP A 85 7.12 4.96 -5.45
C ASP A 85 8.50 4.63 -4.89
N ILE A 86 9.19 3.70 -5.56
CA ILE A 86 10.55 3.29 -5.23
C ILE A 86 11.45 3.33 -6.47
N LEU A 87 12.75 3.52 -6.26
CA LEU A 87 13.78 3.23 -7.25
C LEU A 87 14.38 1.84 -6.94
N HIS A 88 14.32 0.94 -7.90
CA HIS A 88 14.93 -0.38 -7.82
C HIS A 88 15.67 -0.65 -9.13
N ASP A 89 16.96 -0.97 -9.05
CA ASP A 89 17.83 -1.23 -10.22
C ASP A 89 17.69 -0.18 -11.33
N ASP A 90 17.81 1.10 -10.94
CA ASP A 90 17.65 2.30 -11.78
C ASP A 90 16.28 2.46 -12.47
N LYS A 91 15.29 1.65 -12.09
CA LYS A 91 13.91 1.76 -12.55
C LYS A 91 13.01 2.34 -11.46
N ASN A 92 12.19 3.31 -11.83
CA ASN A 92 11.11 3.77 -10.97
C ASN A 92 9.98 2.74 -11.00
N VAL A 93 9.56 2.25 -9.84
CA VAL A 93 8.49 1.29 -9.66
C VAL A 93 7.42 1.90 -8.77
N SER A 94 6.18 1.92 -9.24
CA SER A 94 5.02 2.39 -8.48
C SER A 94 4.27 1.20 -7.89
N LEU A 95 4.13 1.19 -6.58
CA LEU A 95 3.42 0.17 -5.82
C LEU A 95 2.11 0.74 -5.30
N ASN A 96 1.00 0.22 -5.80
CA ASN A 96 -0.34 0.65 -5.39
C ASN A 96 -0.96 -0.40 -4.46
N PHE A 97 -1.27 0.01 -3.23
CA PHE A 97 -1.93 -0.84 -2.24
C PHE A 97 -3.38 -0.40 -2.09
N PHE A 98 -4.31 -1.29 -2.39
CA PHE A 98 -5.74 -1.03 -2.32
C PHE A 98 -6.49 -2.26 -1.79
N SER A 99 -7.72 -2.02 -1.34
CA SER A 99 -8.67 -3.06 -0.96
C SER A 99 -9.91 -2.97 -1.84
N TYR A 100 -10.47 -4.11 -2.23
CA TYR A 100 -11.73 -4.22 -2.96
C TYR A 100 -12.81 -4.91 -2.12
N LYS A 101 -14.08 -4.62 -2.43
CA LYS A 101 -15.19 -5.40 -1.90
C LYS A 101 -15.14 -6.81 -2.50
N ASP A 102 -15.43 -7.81 -1.68
CA ASP A 102 -15.49 -9.20 -2.14
C ASP A 102 -16.48 -9.36 -3.30
N SER A 103 -17.65 -8.70 -3.23
CA SER A 103 -18.65 -8.71 -4.32
C SER A 103 -18.07 -8.24 -5.65
N TYR A 104 -17.30 -7.13 -5.63
CA TYR A 104 -16.68 -6.58 -6.83
C TYR A 104 -15.62 -7.53 -7.41
N ILE A 105 -14.80 -8.14 -6.56
CA ILE A 105 -13.81 -9.14 -7.00
C ILE A 105 -14.51 -10.36 -7.59
N GLN A 106 -15.58 -10.85 -6.96
CA GLN A 106 -16.35 -11.98 -7.47
C GLN A 106 -16.95 -11.67 -8.84
N ASP A 107 -17.48 -10.48 -9.06
CA ASP A 107 -18.03 -10.10 -10.35
C ASP A 107 -16.91 -9.95 -11.40
N LEU A 108 -15.79 -9.31 -11.07
CA LEU A 108 -14.61 -9.24 -11.94
C LEU A 108 -14.07 -10.63 -12.32
N LEU A 109 -14.07 -11.57 -11.37
CA LEU A 109 -13.64 -12.94 -11.61
C LEU A 109 -14.66 -13.73 -12.43
N LYS A 110 -15.97 -13.55 -12.24
CA LYS A 110 -17.00 -14.14 -13.11
C LYS A 110 -16.83 -13.68 -14.55
N PHE A 111 -16.55 -12.39 -14.78
CA PHE A 111 -16.21 -11.86 -16.11
C PHE A 111 -14.94 -12.49 -16.70
N LYS A 112 -14.00 -12.95 -15.87
CA LYS A 112 -12.80 -13.68 -16.32
C LYS A 112 -13.00 -15.19 -16.48
N ILE A 113 -13.97 -15.79 -15.78
CA ILE A 113 -14.24 -17.24 -15.82
C ILE A 113 -14.89 -17.66 -17.15
N ASP A 114 -15.50 -16.74 -17.90
CA ASP A 114 -15.84 -16.94 -19.33
C ASP A 114 -14.58 -17.03 -20.24
N GLY A 115 -13.37 -16.95 -19.68
CA GLY A 115 -12.08 -17.04 -20.37
C GLY A 115 -11.00 -17.78 -19.57
N SER A 116 -11.27 -19.03 -19.18
CA SER A 116 -10.30 -20.08 -18.78
C SER A 116 -9.33 -19.86 -17.58
N ASN A 117 -9.34 -20.88 -16.71
CA ASN A 117 -8.39 -21.25 -15.65
C ASN A 117 -8.38 -20.46 -14.31
N ASN A 118 -9.03 -21.11 -13.33
CA ASN A 118 -9.00 -20.82 -11.90
C ASN A 118 -7.60 -20.97 -11.31
N ASN A 119 -7.01 -19.84 -10.87
CA ASN A 119 -5.98 -19.78 -9.84
C ASN A 119 -6.22 -18.50 -9.02
N PHE A 120 -6.51 -18.62 -7.72
CA PHE A 120 -6.61 -17.47 -6.83
C PHE A 120 -5.21 -16.86 -6.62
N THR A 121 -4.90 -15.77 -7.32
CA THR A 121 -3.65 -15.02 -7.19
C THR A 121 -3.80 -13.80 -6.27
N PHE A 122 -2.93 -13.68 -5.27
CA PHE A 122 -2.46 -12.35 -4.85
C PHE A 122 -1.77 -11.74 -6.07
N SER A 123 -2.33 -10.68 -6.65
CA SER A 123 -1.70 -9.99 -7.76
C SER A 123 -0.80 -8.88 -7.22
N THR A 124 0.49 -9.17 -7.10
CA THR A 124 1.49 -8.14 -7.38
C THR A 124 1.47 -7.92 -8.89
N ALA A 125 0.78 -6.89 -9.34
CA ALA A 125 0.87 -6.43 -10.73
C ALA A 125 2.19 -5.67 -10.89
N THR A 126 3.31 -6.39 -11.01
CA THR A 126 4.58 -5.81 -11.43
C THR A 126 4.58 -5.80 -12.94
N LYS A 127 4.42 -4.61 -13.54
CA LYS A 127 4.74 -4.42 -14.96
C LYS A 127 6.27 -4.51 -15.07
N LEU A 128 6.78 -5.56 -15.72
CA LEU A 128 8.21 -5.69 -16.08
C LEU A 128 8.61 -4.64 -17.12
#